data_AF-A0A0M0KB13-F1
#
_entry.id   AF-A0A0M0KB13-F1
#
_cell.length_a   1.000
_cell.length_b   1.000
_cell.length_c   1.000
_cell.angle_alpha   90.00
_cell.angle_beta   90.00
_cell.angle_gamma   90.00
#
_symmetry.space_group_name_H-M   'P 1'
#
loop_
_entity.id
_entity.type
_entity.pdbx_description
1 polymer ?
#
loop_
_entity_poly.entity_id
_entity_poly.type
_entity_poly.pdbx_seq_one_letter_code
_entity_poly.pdbx_strand_id
1 'polypeptide(L)'
;MTIDTEGSEADIIEDFPWAEFNIEVVQIEQLHEGRYPAQRGKKARIQRAMAGNGYTFLEAYEVARGDTEDLIFTRNVATAANASHPVLNHSASPRLLSKVVGEMKARAADA
;
A
#
# COMPACT_ATOMS: atom_id res chain seq x y z
N MET A 1 10.61 -0.86 -10.54
CA MET A 1 10.23 -2.30 -10.57
C MET A 1 8.78 -2.38 -10.97
N THR A 2 8.41 -3.34 -11.84
CA THR A 2 7.04 -3.59 -12.32
C THR A 2 6.54 -4.92 -11.76
N ILE A 3 5.24 -5.01 -11.47
CA ILE A 3 4.54 -6.26 -11.18
C ILE A 3 3.54 -6.51 -12.30
N ASP A 4 3.53 -7.75 -12.78
CA ASP A 4 2.58 -8.28 -13.75
C ASP A 4 1.81 -9.41 -13.05
N THR A 5 0.48 -9.31 -13.01
CA THR A 5 -0.39 -10.33 -12.42
C THR A 5 -1.33 -10.86 -13.49
N GLU A 6 -1.19 -12.14 -13.83
CA GLU A 6 -2.14 -12.81 -14.70
C GLU A 6 -3.44 -13.13 -13.96
N GLY A 7 -4.57 -13.03 -14.67
CA GLY A 7 -5.81 -13.62 -14.19
C GLY A 7 -6.64 -12.75 -13.25
N SER A 8 -6.67 -11.43 -13.39
CA SER A 8 -7.70 -10.59 -12.75
C SER A 8 -7.87 -10.76 -11.22
N GLU A 9 -7.02 -11.39 -10.43
CA GLU A 9 -7.38 -11.76 -9.05
C GLU A 9 -7.39 -10.54 -8.12
N ALA A 10 -8.55 -9.90 -7.98
CA ALA A 10 -8.74 -8.71 -7.14
C ALA A 10 -8.34 -8.98 -5.69
N ASP A 11 -8.48 -10.23 -5.23
CA ASP A 11 -8.09 -10.64 -3.87
C ASP A 11 -6.56 -10.58 -3.69
N ILE A 12 -5.76 -10.94 -4.71
CA ILE A 12 -4.30 -10.75 -4.66
C ILE A 12 -3.95 -9.28 -4.51
N ILE A 13 -4.61 -8.40 -5.26
CA ILE A 13 -4.35 -6.95 -5.21
C ILE A 13 -4.71 -6.38 -3.83
N GLU A 14 -5.74 -6.91 -3.18
CA GLU A 14 -6.15 -6.48 -1.85
C GLU A 14 -5.23 -7.02 -0.75
N ASP A 15 -4.70 -8.24 -0.90
CA ASP A 15 -3.82 -8.88 0.08
C ASP A 15 -2.33 -8.54 -0.10
N PHE A 16 -1.94 -7.96 -1.25
CA PHE A 16 -0.55 -7.65 -1.55
C PHE A 16 0.02 -6.59 -0.58
N PRO A 17 1.20 -6.80 0.03
CA PRO A 17 1.78 -5.88 1.00
C PRO A 17 2.44 -4.66 0.30
N TRP A 18 1.65 -3.80 -0.33
CA TRP A 18 2.10 -2.66 -1.14
C TRP A 18 3.09 -1.71 -0.45
N ALA A 19 3.03 -1.60 0.87
CA ALA A 19 3.90 -0.75 1.67
C ALA A 19 5.34 -1.29 1.80
N GLU A 20 5.55 -2.60 1.60
CA GLU A 20 6.87 -3.24 1.73
C GLU A 20 7.72 -3.11 0.48
N PHE A 21 7.10 -2.75 -0.66
CA PHE A 21 7.76 -2.73 -1.96
C PHE A 21 7.78 -1.34 -2.58
N ASN A 22 8.90 -1.01 -3.24
CA ASN A 22 8.98 0.19 -4.08
C ASN A 22 8.59 -0.08 -5.54
N ILE A 23 7.27 -0.14 -5.81
CA ILE A 23 6.73 -0.41 -7.15
C ILE A 23 6.13 0.87 -7.73
N GLU A 24 6.71 1.38 -8.82
CA GLU A 24 6.32 2.67 -9.40
C GLU A 24 5.16 2.53 -10.39
N VAL A 25 5.14 1.40 -11.10
CA VAL A 25 4.17 1.07 -12.14
C VAL A 25 3.66 -0.34 -11.91
N VAL A 26 2.34 -0.50 -12.00
CA VAL A 26 1.66 -1.79 -11.87
C VAL A 26 0.81 -2.00 -13.12
N GLN A 27 0.91 -3.20 -13.69
CA GLN A 27 0.06 -3.67 -14.77
C GLN A 27 -0.76 -4.84 -14.24
N ILE A 28 -2.07 -4.81 -14.46
CA ILE A 28 -2.99 -5.88 -14.06
C ILE A 28 -3.78 -6.30 -15.28
N GLU A 29 -3.58 -7.53 -15.74
CA GLU A 29 -4.41 -8.13 -16.78
C GLU A 29 -5.75 -8.59 -16.19
N GLN A 30 -6.85 -8.22 -16.85
CA GLN A 30 -8.16 -8.74 -16.50
C GLN A 30 -9.02 -9.15 -17.70
N LEU A 31 -9.96 -10.07 -17.44
CA LEU A 31 -11.01 -10.43 -18.38
C LEU A 31 -12.02 -9.28 -18.59
N HIS A 32 -12.40 -9.06 -19.85
CA HIS A 32 -13.33 -8.00 -20.25
C HIS A 32 -14.77 -8.36 -19.88
N GLU A 33 -15.44 -7.49 -19.09
CA GLU A 33 -16.78 -7.76 -18.56
C GLU A 33 -17.88 -7.90 -19.63
N GLY A 34 -17.66 -7.33 -20.83
CA GLY A 34 -18.57 -7.47 -21.97
C GLY A 34 -18.69 -8.90 -22.49
N ARG A 35 -17.62 -9.70 -22.41
CA ARG A 35 -17.61 -11.12 -22.81
C ARG A 35 -17.75 -12.04 -21.61
N TYR A 36 -17.30 -11.61 -20.43
CA TYR A 36 -17.36 -12.37 -19.19
C TYR A 36 -18.18 -11.62 -18.12
N PRO A 37 -19.52 -11.76 -18.11
CA PRO A 37 -20.38 -11.02 -17.17
C PRO A 37 -20.07 -11.28 -15.69
N ALA A 38 -19.47 -12.42 -15.35
CA ALA A 38 -19.01 -12.73 -13.99
C ALA A 38 -17.95 -11.75 -13.46
N GLN A 39 -17.29 -11.00 -14.36
CA GLN A 39 -16.27 -9.99 -14.02
C GLN A 39 -16.87 -8.60 -13.79
N ARG A 40 -18.19 -8.44 -13.89
CA ARG A 40 -18.85 -7.15 -13.77
C ARG A 40 -18.46 -6.46 -12.46
N GLY A 41 -18.03 -5.20 -12.56
CA GLY A 41 -17.66 -4.37 -11.40
C GLY A 41 -16.30 -4.70 -10.80
N LYS A 42 -15.58 -5.69 -11.32
CA LYS A 42 -14.25 -6.08 -10.85
C LYS A 42 -13.19 -5.04 -11.16
N LYS A 43 -13.22 -4.45 -12.37
CA LYS A 43 -12.40 -3.28 -12.73
C LYS A 43 -12.49 -2.18 -11.68
N ALA A 44 -13.71 -1.84 -11.27
CA ALA A 44 -13.94 -0.81 -10.28
C ALA A 44 -13.43 -1.21 -8.88
N ARG A 45 -13.49 -2.50 -8.52
CA ARG A 45 -12.91 -3.04 -7.28
C ARG A 45 -11.38 -2.88 -7.28
N ILE A 46 -10.73 -3.29 -8.37
CA ILE A 46 -9.28 -3.15 -8.58
C ILE A 46 -8.86 -1.67 -8.49
N GLN A 47 -9.55 -0.78 -9.22
CA GLN A 47 -9.23 0.65 -9.19
C GLN A 47 -9.36 1.26 -7.78
N ARG A 48 -10.37 0.85 -6.99
CA ARG A 48 -10.50 1.29 -5.60
C ARG A 48 -9.38 0.77 -4.71
N ALA A 49 -9.02 -0.51 -4.84
CA ALA A 49 -7.93 -1.11 -4.07
C ALA A 49 -6.58 -0.43 -4.38
N MET A 50 -6.29 -0.21 -5.67
CA MET A 50 -5.08 0.51 -6.11
C MET A 50 -5.04 1.96 -5.60
N ALA A 51 -6.16 2.67 -5.69
CA ALA A 51 -6.25 4.04 -5.16
C ALA A 51 -6.04 4.10 -3.63
N GLY A 52 -6.58 3.11 -2.89
CA GLY A 52 -6.34 2.96 -1.45
C GLY A 52 -4.86 2.77 -1.09
N ASN A 53 -4.07 2.23 -2.03
CA ASN A 53 -2.63 2.02 -1.89
C ASN A 53 -1.79 3.14 -2.54
N GLY A 54 -2.41 4.28 -2.89
CA GLY A 54 -1.70 5.46 -3.40
C GLY A 54 -1.33 5.42 -4.88
N TYR A 55 -1.91 4.49 -5.64
CA TYR A 55 -1.74 4.44 -7.09
C TYR A 55 -2.84 5.22 -7.82
N THR A 56 -2.46 5.82 -8.94
CA THR A 56 -3.36 6.51 -9.89
C THR A 56 -3.54 5.63 -11.12
N PHE A 57 -4.80 5.44 -11.52
CA PHE A 57 -5.11 4.77 -12.79
C PHE A 57 -4.70 5.67 -13.96
N LEU A 58 -3.89 5.14 -14.87
CA LEU A 58 -3.40 5.88 -16.03
C LEU A 58 -4.25 5.58 -17.26
N GLU A 59 -4.30 4.31 -17.65
CA GLU A 59 -5.01 3.86 -18.85
C GLU A 59 -5.36 2.39 -18.76
N ALA A 60 -6.25 1.97 -19.66
CA ALA A 60 -6.50 0.56 -19.95
C ALA A 60 -6.47 0.36 -21.47
N TYR A 61 -5.86 -0.73 -21.91
CA TYR A 61 -5.88 -1.11 -23.31
C TYR A 61 -6.28 -2.59 -23.47
N GLU A 62 -7.01 -2.89 -24.53
CA GLU A 62 -7.34 -4.27 -24.86
C GLU A 62 -6.09 -5.00 -25.35
N VAL A 63 -5.78 -6.14 -24.74
CA VAL A 63 -4.71 -7.05 -25.18
C VAL A 63 -5.26 -7.99 -26.24
N ALA A 64 -6.40 -8.61 -25.95
CA ALA A 64 -7.20 -9.38 -26.89
C ALA A 64 -8.61 -8.78 -26.93
N ARG A 65 -9.01 -8.28 -28.11
CA ARG A 65 -10.27 -7.54 -28.30
C ARG A 65 -11.47 -8.29 -27.72
N GLY A 66 -12.14 -7.65 -26.77
CA GLY A 66 -13.30 -8.22 -26.07
C GLY A 66 -13.00 -9.45 -25.22
N ASP A 67 -11.74 -9.80 -24.95
CA ASP A 67 -11.34 -10.93 -24.12
C ASP A 67 -10.62 -10.44 -22.87
N THR A 68 -9.50 -9.73 -23.04
CA THR A 68 -8.64 -9.24 -21.96
C THR A 68 -8.26 -7.78 -22.16
N GLU A 69 -8.08 -7.07 -21.06
CA GLU A 69 -7.51 -5.73 -21.00
C GLU A 69 -6.47 -5.62 -19.89
N ASP A 70 -5.42 -4.83 -20.15
CA ASP A 70 -4.42 -4.46 -19.16
C ASP A 70 -4.78 -3.13 -18.54
N LEU A 71 -4.76 -3.08 -17.20
CA LEU A 71 -4.95 -1.86 -16.43
C LEU A 71 -3.59 -1.34 -15.95
N ILE A 72 -3.24 -0.11 -16.32
CA ILE A 72 -1.98 0.51 -15.94
C ILE A 72 -2.20 1.50 -14.80
N PHE A 73 -1.39 1.34 -13.75
CA PHE A 73 -1.40 2.20 -12.58
C PHE A 73 0.00 2.73 -12.29
N THR A 74 0.09 3.97 -11.84
CA THR A 74 1.36 4.62 -11.49
C THR A 74 1.27 5.28 -10.12
N ARG A 75 2.40 5.40 -9.43
CA ARG A 75 2.49 6.25 -8.23
C ARG A 75 3.68 7.18 -8.32
N ASN A 76 3.50 8.44 -7.92
CA ASN A 76 4.60 9.39 -7.84
C ASN A 76 5.45 9.07 -6.60
N VAL A 77 6.68 8.63 -6.82
CA VAL A 77 7.62 8.17 -5.77
C VAL A 77 8.16 9.31 -4.90
N ALA A 78 7.74 10.57 -5.15
CA ALA A 78 8.17 11.73 -4.37
C ALA A 78 7.82 11.66 -2.87
N THR A 79 6.95 10.73 -2.45
CA THR A 79 6.50 10.56 -1.06
C THR A 79 6.95 9.25 -0.38
N ALA A 80 7.45 8.25 -1.11
CA ALA A 80 7.78 6.94 -0.52
C ALA A 80 9.06 6.97 0.33
N ALA A 81 9.99 7.89 0.08
CA ALA A 81 11.23 8.03 0.84
C ALA A 81 11.03 8.51 2.30
N ASN A 82 9.86 9.06 2.65
CA ASN A 82 9.56 9.51 4.01
C ASN A 82 8.75 8.50 4.85
N ALA A 83 8.26 7.40 4.25
CA ALA A 83 7.52 6.36 4.98
C ALA A 83 8.41 5.22 5.48
N SER A 84 9.61 5.03 4.91
CA SER A 84 10.56 3.98 5.29
C SER A 84 11.41 4.32 6.53
N HIS A 85 11.22 5.50 7.12
CA HIS A 85 11.76 5.82 8.44
C HIS A 85 10.59 6.22 9.35
N PRO A 86 10.05 5.32 10.19
CA PRO A 86 9.43 5.77 11.40
C PRO A 86 10.53 6.41 12.24
N VAL A 87 10.72 7.73 12.09
CA VAL A 87 11.22 8.51 13.21
C VAL A 87 10.22 8.23 14.32
N LEU A 88 10.62 7.39 15.26
CA LEU A 88 9.92 7.19 16.52
C LEU A 88 9.89 8.55 17.22
N ASN A 89 8.95 9.40 16.82
CA ASN A 89 8.60 10.60 17.56
C ASN A 89 7.80 10.09 18.76
N HIS A 90 8.52 9.57 19.76
CA HIS A 90 8.00 9.44 21.11
C HIS A 90 7.70 10.87 21.57
N SER A 91 6.50 11.32 21.24
CA SER A 91 5.80 12.35 21.98
C SER A 91 5.58 11.76 23.37
N ALA A 92 6.59 11.91 24.21
CA ALA A 92 6.50 11.62 25.63
C ALA A 92 5.33 12.45 26.18
N SER A 93 4.23 11.75 26.46
CA SER A 93 3.12 12.28 27.24
C SER A 93 3.66 12.91 28.54
N PRO A 94 3.29 14.14 28.92
CA PRO A 94 3.85 14.81 30.10
C PRO A 94 3.45 14.21 31.46
N ARG A 95 2.88 12.99 31.51
CA ARG A 95 2.28 12.43 32.73
C ARG A 95 3.00 11.22 33.33
N LEU A 96 4.23 10.90 32.89
CA LEU A 96 5.03 9.85 33.53
C LEU A 96 6.47 10.27 33.91
N LEU A 97 6.76 11.57 33.99
CA LEU A 97 8.08 12.08 34.38
C LEU A 97 8.25 12.35 35.90
N SER A 98 7.24 12.08 36.74
CA SER A 98 7.35 12.30 38.20
C SER A 98 7.66 11.04 39.03
N LYS A 99 7.71 9.84 38.44
CA LYS A 99 8.04 8.61 39.19
C LYS A 99 9.46 8.09 39.01
N VAL A 100 10.16 8.44 37.92
CA VAL A 100 11.50 7.88 37.63
C VAL A 100 12.64 8.78 38.14
N VAL A 101 12.39 10.05 38.43
CA VAL A 101 13.41 10.97 39.00
C VAL A 101 13.50 10.86 40.54
N GLY A 102 12.51 10.24 41.20
CA GLY A 102 12.49 10.05 42.65
C GLY A 102 13.32 8.86 43.16
N GLU A 103 13.52 7.81 42.34
CA GLU A 103 14.12 6.56 42.82
C GLU A 103 15.63 6.42 42.54
N MET A 104 16.25 7.34 41.79
CA MET A 104 17.72 7.38 41.62
C MET A 104 18.46 8.26 42.64
N LYS A 105 17.77 8.95 43.56
CA LYS A 105 18.41 9.69 44.66
C LYS A 105 18.50 8.92 45.99
N ALA A 106 17.92 7.72 46.10
CA ALA A 106 17.90 6.96 47.35
C ALA A 106 18.90 5.78 47.42
N ARG A 107 19.80 5.61 46.43
CA ARG A 107 20.81 4.53 46.41
C ARG A 107 22.28 5.01 46.38
N ALA A 108 22.53 6.29 46.67
CA ALA A 108 23.87 6.85 46.76
C ALA A 108 24.16 7.46 48.15
N ALA A 109 23.62 6.86 49.21
CA ALA A 109 23.89 7.27 50.59
C ALA A 109 24.10 6.07 51.55
N ASP A 110 24.45 4.90 51.03
CA ASP A 110 24.86 3.76 51.87
C ASP A 110 25.81 2.82 51.09
N ALA A 111 27.05 3.28 50.91
CA ALA A 111 28.25 2.48 50.63
C ALA A 111 29.50 3.35 50.86
#